data_AF-A0A327K6R8-F1
#
_entry.id   AF-A0A327K6R8-F1
#
_cell.length_a   1.000
_cell.length_b   1.000
_cell.length_c   1.000
_cell.angle_alpha   90.00
_cell.angle_beta   90.00
_cell.angle_gamma   90.00
#
_symmetry.space_group_name_H-M   'P 1'
#
loop_
_entity.id
_entity.type
_entity.pdbx_description
1 polymer ?
#
loop_
_entity_poly.entity_id
_entity_poly.type
_entity_poly.pdbx_seq_one_letter_code
_entity_poly.pdbx_strand_id
1 'polypeptide(L)'
;MPRLFDGELPVFNLGTNEGASCAPEMQTAVADVCAASDFPSIVNGRFKGGWITRHYGRPEERVHALQMEIACRGYMDEDPVAWNEEKAEALRS
;
A
#
# COMPACT_ATOMS: atom_id res chain seq x y z
N MET A 1 -11.31 -7.25 5.07
CA MET A 1 -11.04 -6.55 6.36
C MET A 1 -12.09 -5.48 6.76
N PRO A 2 -13.42 -5.64 6.55
CA PRO A 2 -14.39 -4.63 7.04
C PRO A 2 -14.60 -4.64 8.56
N ARG A 3 -14.17 -5.71 9.26
CA ARG A 3 -14.58 -5.95 10.66
C ARG A 3 -13.81 -5.19 11.73
N LEU A 4 -12.78 -4.44 11.37
CA LEU A 4 -11.91 -3.79 12.36
C LEU A 4 -11.99 -2.26 12.33
N PHE A 5 -12.46 -1.66 11.22
CA PHE A 5 -12.44 -0.21 11.02
C PHE A 5 -13.55 0.20 10.06
N ASP A 6 -14.11 1.39 10.27
CA ASP A 6 -15.15 1.95 9.44
C ASP A 6 -14.61 2.39 8.07
N GLY A 7 -15.49 2.32 7.06
CA GLY A 7 -15.21 2.78 5.71
C GLY A 7 -14.54 1.74 4.82
N GLU A 8 -14.46 2.08 3.53
CA GLU A 8 -13.83 1.24 2.52
C GLU A 8 -12.33 1.53 2.44
N LEU A 9 -11.50 0.49 2.52
CA LEU A 9 -10.06 0.65 2.38
C LEU A 9 -9.72 1.01 0.93
N PRO A 10 -8.91 2.06 0.69
CA PRO A 10 -8.29 2.28 -0.62
C PRO A 10 -7.60 1.00 -1.09
N VAL A 11 -7.52 0.79 -2.40
CA VAL A 11 -6.92 -0.42 -2.96
C VAL A 11 -5.43 -0.45 -2.67
N PHE A 12 -4.71 0.66 -2.85
CA PHE A 12 -3.30 0.78 -2.48
C PHE A 12 -3.11 1.55 -1.17
N ASN A 13 -2.43 0.96 -0.19
CA ASN A 13 -2.11 1.63 1.08
C ASN A 13 -0.60 1.58 1.28
N LEU A 14 0.06 2.70 1.00
CA LEU A 14 1.50 2.86 1.13
C LEU A 14 1.86 3.31 2.55
N GLY A 15 2.75 2.58 3.24
CA GLY A 15 3.27 2.92 4.56
C GLY A 15 4.77 3.18 4.54
N THR A 16 5.21 4.29 5.13
CA THR A 16 6.62 4.73 5.15
C THR A 16 7.12 5.14 6.54
N ASN A 17 6.46 4.63 7.58
CA ASN A 17 6.63 5.03 8.96
C ASN A 17 6.50 6.56 9.12
N GLU A 18 5.44 7.15 8.56
CA GLU A 18 5.24 8.62 8.55
C GLU A 18 6.43 9.38 7.92
N GLY A 19 7.08 8.77 6.92
CA GLY A 19 8.23 9.33 6.23
C GLY A 19 9.58 9.00 6.86
N ALA A 20 9.64 8.25 7.98
CA ALA A 20 10.89 7.95 8.66
C ALA A 20 11.63 6.71 8.10
N SER A 21 11.00 5.85 7.30
CA SER A 21 11.63 4.61 6.81
C SER A 21 12.21 4.69 5.40
N CYS A 22 11.98 5.77 4.66
CA CYS A 22 12.53 5.99 3.33
C CYS A 22 12.77 7.47 3.06
N ALA A 23 13.51 7.79 1.99
CA ALA A 23 13.68 9.17 1.56
C ALA A 23 12.35 9.73 1.01
N PRO A 24 12.05 11.03 1.19
CA PRO A 24 10.81 11.64 0.69
C PRO A 24 10.59 11.46 -0.81
N GLU A 25 11.67 11.47 -1.60
CA GLU A 25 11.64 11.28 -3.04
C GLU A 25 11.16 9.87 -3.42
N MET A 26 11.56 8.85 -2.62
CA MET A 26 11.12 7.47 -2.82
C MET A 26 9.63 7.31 -2.49
N GLN A 27 9.15 7.91 -1.39
CA GLN A 27 7.73 7.92 -1.06
C GLN A 27 6.92 8.59 -2.17
N THR A 28 7.37 9.76 -2.61
CA THR A 28 6.67 10.56 -3.64
C THR A 28 6.60 9.78 -4.95
N ALA A 29 7.71 9.21 -5.41
CA ALA A 29 7.73 8.42 -6.64
C ALA A 29 6.75 7.24 -6.62
N VAL A 30 6.67 6.49 -5.50
CA VAL A 30 5.72 5.38 -5.39
C VAL A 30 4.28 5.88 -5.27
N ALA A 31 4.06 6.97 -4.52
CA ALA A 31 2.73 7.57 -4.39
C ALA A 31 2.20 8.09 -5.74
N ASP A 32 3.05 8.70 -6.56
CA ASP A 32 2.71 9.19 -7.89
C ASP A 32 2.32 8.04 -8.84
N VAL A 33 3.03 6.91 -8.78
CA VAL A 33 2.66 5.70 -9.53
C VAL A 33 1.29 5.18 -9.10
N CYS A 34 1.01 5.11 -7.79
CA CYS A 34 -0.30 4.71 -7.29
C CYS A 34 -1.40 5.70 -7.70
N ALA A 35 -1.12 7.00 -7.66
CA ALA A 35 -2.07 8.05 -8.02
C ALA A 35 -2.36 8.13 -9.52
N ALA A 36 -1.44 7.63 -10.37
CA ALA A 36 -1.63 7.52 -11.81
C ALA A 36 -2.51 6.31 -12.22
N SER A 37 -2.75 5.36 -11.30
CA SER A 37 -3.64 4.22 -11.55
C SER A 37 -5.12 4.60 -11.38
N ASP A 38 -6.02 3.76 -11.90
CA ASP A 38 -7.47 3.91 -11.69
C ASP A 38 -7.93 3.53 -10.26
N PHE A 39 -7.00 3.13 -9.40
CA PHE A 39 -7.30 2.61 -8.07
C PHE A 39 -7.10 3.66 -6.97
N PRO A 40 -8.03 3.75 -6.00
CA PRO A 40 -7.87 4.67 -4.88
C PRO A 40 -6.64 4.27 -4.07
N SER A 41 -5.83 5.25 -3.71
CA SER A 41 -4.61 5.05 -2.93
C SER A 41 -4.52 6.01 -1.75
N ILE A 42 -3.73 5.63 -0.74
CA ILE A 42 -3.45 6.48 0.42
C ILE A 42 -2.03 6.23 0.94
N VAL A 43 -1.36 7.29 1.41
CA VAL A 43 -0.05 7.23 2.04
C VAL A 43 -0.18 7.44 3.54
N ASN A 44 0.45 6.57 4.34
CA ASN A 44 0.43 6.61 5.81
C ASN A 44 -0.98 6.77 6.41
N GLY A 45 -1.97 6.15 5.77
CA GLY A 45 -3.33 6.05 6.30
C GLY A 45 -3.38 5.10 7.49
N ARG A 46 -4.25 4.09 7.42
CA ARG A 46 -4.32 3.07 8.46
C ARG A 46 -3.04 2.23 8.55
N PHE A 47 -2.41 1.95 7.42
CA PHE A 47 -1.19 1.15 7.33
C PHE A 47 0.02 2.08 7.16
N LYS A 48 0.66 2.43 8.28
CA LYS A 48 1.76 3.40 8.31
C LYS A 48 3.14 2.78 8.14
N GLY A 49 3.28 1.47 7.99
CA GLY A 49 4.58 0.79 8.11
C GLY A 49 4.70 0.09 9.47
N GLY A 50 4.79 -1.24 9.42
CA GLY A 50 4.91 -2.14 10.56
C GLY A 50 6.35 -2.32 11.04
N TRP A 51 6.59 -3.40 11.80
CA TRP A 51 7.89 -3.66 12.42
C TRP A 51 9.05 -3.72 11.41
N ILE A 52 8.88 -4.44 10.28
CA ILE A 52 9.92 -4.57 9.25
C ILE A 52 10.31 -3.18 8.71
N THR A 53 9.32 -2.39 8.30
CA THR A 53 9.52 -1.04 7.77
C THR A 53 10.22 -0.13 8.78
N ARG A 54 9.83 -0.19 10.05
CA ARG A 54 10.40 0.62 11.14
C ARG A 54 11.81 0.18 11.53
N HIS A 55 12.08 -1.11 11.50
CA HIS A 55 13.34 -1.68 11.98
C HIS A 55 14.46 -1.61 10.93
N TYR A 56 14.11 -1.83 9.66
CA TYR A 56 15.08 -1.89 8.57
C TYR A 56 15.16 -0.60 7.74
N GLY A 57 14.16 0.28 7.81
CA GLY A 57 14.24 1.61 7.20
C GLY A 57 15.27 2.47 7.91
N ARG A 58 16.38 2.76 7.23
CA ARG A 58 17.49 3.59 7.68
C ARG A 58 17.92 4.48 6.51
N PRO A 59 17.11 5.49 6.14
CA PRO A 59 17.37 6.31 4.96
C PRO A 59 18.72 7.01 5.00
N GLU A 60 19.22 7.35 6.19
CA GLU A 60 20.57 7.90 6.44
C GLU A 60 21.70 6.91 6.10
N GLU A 61 21.46 5.61 6.23
CA GLU A 61 22.36 4.52 5.81
C GLU A 61 22.06 4.07 4.37
N ARG A 62 21.20 4.81 3.63
CA ARG A 62 20.72 4.49 2.28
C ARG A 62 19.93 3.18 2.18
N VAL A 63 19.31 2.75 3.27
CA VAL A 63 18.38 1.62 3.29
C VAL A 63 16.96 2.16 3.39
N HIS A 64 16.17 1.99 2.33
CA HIS A 64 14.81 2.50 2.26
C HIS A 64 13.81 1.34 2.34
N ALA A 65 12.91 1.39 3.33
CA ALA A 65 11.86 0.41 3.50
C ALA A 65 10.49 1.09 3.32
N LEU A 66 9.63 0.45 2.54
CA LEU A 66 8.23 0.84 2.34
C LEU A 66 7.36 -0.40 2.56
N GLN A 67 6.12 -0.19 3.00
CA GLN A 67 5.09 -1.22 3.08
C GLN A 67 4.00 -0.93 2.05
N MET A 68 3.56 -1.94 1.31
CA MET A 68 2.39 -1.85 0.43
C MET A 68 1.36 -2.87 0.89
N GLU A 69 0.16 -2.41 1.23
CA GLU A 69 -1.01 -3.26 1.47
C GLU A 69 -2.02 -3.07 0.34
N ILE A 70 -2.43 -4.18 -0.28
CA ILE A 70 -3.43 -4.19 -1.36
C ILE A 70 -4.75 -4.73 -0.81
N ALA A 71 -5.84 -3.98 -0.97
CA ALA A 71 -7.16 -4.46 -0.56
C ALA A 71 -7.59 -5.65 -1.42
N CYS A 72 -8.08 -6.72 -0.79
CA CYS A 72 -8.54 -7.95 -1.47
C CYS A 72 -9.47 -7.66 -2.66
N ARG A 73 -10.42 -6.73 -2.52
CA ARG A 73 -11.33 -6.32 -3.60
C ARG A 73 -10.64 -5.93 -4.92
N GLY A 74 -9.37 -5.54 -4.87
CA GLY A 74 -8.56 -5.17 -6.04
C GLY A 74 -8.09 -6.37 -6.86
N TYR A 75 -8.05 -7.59 -6.33
CA TYR A 75 -7.53 -8.78 -7.05
C TYR A 75 -8.35 -10.06 -6.85
N MET A 76 -9.38 -10.02 -6.02
CA MET A 76 -10.22 -11.18 -5.73
C MET A 76 -11.68 -10.78 -5.49
N ASP A 77 -12.55 -11.78 -5.59
CA ASP A 77 -13.92 -11.71 -5.09
C ASP A 77 -13.90 -12.04 -3.60
N GLU A 78 -14.55 -11.20 -2.79
CA GLU A 78 -14.56 -11.37 -1.34
C GLU A 78 -15.69 -12.31 -0.86
N ASP A 79 -16.70 -12.56 -1.70
CA ASP A 79 -17.80 -13.49 -1.40
C ASP A 79 -18.39 -14.15 -2.67
N PRO A 80 -18.19 -15.47 -2.89
CA PRO A 80 -17.25 -16.31 -2.14
C PRO A 80 -15.81 -15.82 -2.36
N VAL A 81 -14.94 -16.11 -1.40
CA VAL A 81 -13.50 -15.82 -1.50
C VAL A 81 -12.92 -16.62 -2.68
N ALA A 82 -12.62 -15.93 -3.78
CA ALA A 82 -12.08 -16.54 -4.99
C ALA A 82 -11.13 -15.58 -5.70
N TRP A 83 -10.00 -16.10 -6.18
CA TRP A 83 -9.10 -15.33 -7.05
C TRP A 83 -9.85 -14.87 -8.30
N ASN A 84 -9.63 -13.63 -8.70
CA ASN A 84 -10.25 -13.04 -9.88
C ASN A 84 -9.15 -12.52 -10.81
N GLU A 85 -8.91 -13.24 -11.91
CA GLU A 85 -7.82 -12.93 -12.84
C GLU A 85 -7.98 -11.55 -13.49
N GLU A 86 -9.20 -11.17 -13.86
CA GLU A 86 -9.48 -9.87 -14.49
C GLU A 86 -9.12 -8.71 -13.57
N LYS A 87 -9.56 -8.78 -12.30
CA LYS A 87 -9.21 -7.79 -11.27
C LYS A 87 -7.70 -7.75 -11.03
N ALA A 88 -7.06 -8.91 -10.91
CA ALA A 88 -5.64 -8.99 -10.66
C ALA A 88 -4.80 -8.44 -11.82
N GLU A 89 -5.23 -8.64 -13.07
CA GLU A 89 -4.56 -8.10 -14.24
C GLU A 89 -4.72 -6.58 -14.32
N ALA A 90 -5.86 -6.03 -13.92
CA ALA A 90 -6.06 -4.60 -13.83
C ALA A 90 -5.07 -3.92 -12.86
N LEU A 91 -4.59 -4.60 -11.81
CA LEU A 91 -3.56 -4.05 -10.91
C LEU A 91 -2.15 -4.00 -11.53
N ARG A 92 -1.93 -4.66 -12.68
CA ARG A 92 -0.61 -4.75 -13.34
C ARG A 92 -0.41 -3.73 -14.46
N SER A 93 -1.46 -3.03 -14.87
CA SER A 93 -1.43 -1.97 -15.90
C SER A 93 -0.91 -0.65 -15.35
#